data_AF-A0A0B8PJV2-F1
#
_entry.id   AF-A0A0B8PJV2-F1
#
_cell.length_a   1.000
_cell.length_b   1.000
_cell.length_c   1.000
_cell.angle_alpha   90.00
_cell.angle_beta   90.00
_cell.angle_gamma   90.00
#
_symmetry.space_group_name_H-M   'P 1'
#
loop_
_entity.id
_entity.type
_entity.pdbx_description
1 polymer ?
#
loop_
_entity_poly.entity_id
_entity_poly.type
_entity_poly.pdbx_seq_one_letter_code
_entity_poly.pdbx_strand_id
1 'polypeptide(L)'
;MDSHTIEQWDSESYKDVLFRRVLLVLDQGVVELNSVENPYQQQLDLTYHVRGEHDLDANWQEVANPLTGPLARMTNTKIRKHELLTELNYHILDDADFQQSIWTSEPAELLSGYAPDNPATSYLAYTLVRSKAKSLNCVVLHDLSCESSLQISDIEWQHNQVSFTLISQGEKTHYRYDLNSCCLELSC
;
A
#
# COMPACT_ATOMS: atom_id res chain seq x y z
N MET A 1 15.40 -4.56 -22.79
CA MET A 1 15.80 -5.15 -21.49
C MET A 1 14.80 -6.27 -21.29
N ASP A 2 15.21 -7.50 -21.59
CA ASP A 2 14.28 -8.64 -21.61
C ASP A 2 13.99 -9.06 -20.17
N SER A 3 12.72 -8.99 -19.80
CA SER A 3 12.19 -9.45 -18.52
C SER A 3 12.28 -10.98 -18.47
N HIS A 4 13.42 -11.50 -18.04
CA HIS A 4 13.55 -12.92 -17.74
C HIS A 4 13.08 -13.17 -16.31
N THR A 5 11.80 -13.50 -16.15
CA THR A 5 11.27 -14.03 -14.90
C THR A 5 11.91 -15.40 -14.68
N ILE A 6 12.67 -15.58 -13.60
CA ILE A 6 13.24 -16.89 -13.24
C ILE A 6 12.12 -17.66 -12.53
N GLU A 7 11.32 -18.42 -13.30
CA GLU A 7 10.13 -19.15 -12.81
C GLU A 7 10.36 -19.98 -11.53
N GLN A 8 11.59 -20.49 -11.32
CA GLN A 8 11.93 -21.29 -10.13
C GLN A 8 11.96 -20.49 -8.82
N TRP A 9 12.22 -19.18 -8.87
CA TRP A 9 12.17 -18.34 -7.67
C TRP A 9 10.72 -18.06 -7.28
N ASP A 10 9.85 -17.86 -8.27
CA ASP A 10 8.43 -17.60 -8.03
C ASP A 10 7.71 -18.83 -7.44
N SER A 11 8.06 -20.05 -7.86
CA SER A 11 7.36 -21.25 -7.38
C SER A 11 7.53 -21.52 -5.89
N GLU A 12 8.72 -21.28 -5.33
CA GLU A 12 8.96 -21.46 -3.88
C GLU A 12 8.50 -20.25 -3.08
N SER A 13 8.74 -19.03 -3.57
CA SER A 13 8.35 -17.80 -2.87
C SER A 13 6.83 -17.64 -2.73
N TYR A 14 6.04 -18.16 -3.67
CA TYR A 14 4.57 -18.09 -3.64
C TYR A 14 3.90 -19.44 -3.37
N LYS A 15 4.65 -20.44 -2.90
CA LYS A 15 4.09 -21.76 -2.60
C LYS A 15 2.96 -21.66 -1.58
N ASP A 16 1.78 -22.14 -1.97
CA ASP A 16 0.54 -22.12 -1.19
C ASP A 16 0.10 -20.71 -0.72
N VAL A 17 0.66 -19.64 -1.32
CA VAL A 17 0.25 -18.26 -1.06
C VAL A 17 -0.97 -17.95 -1.93
N LEU A 18 -2.04 -17.46 -1.31
CA LEU A 18 -3.19 -16.92 -2.03
C LEU A 18 -3.15 -15.39 -1.94
N PHE A 19 -3.12 -14.71 -3.08
CA PHE A 19 -3.17 -13.25 -3.15
C PHE A 19 -4.38 -12.78 -3.94
N ARG A 20 -5.07 -11.77 -3.40
CA ARG A 20 -6.20 -11.10 -4.06
C ARG A 20 -6.02 -9.60 -3.97
N ARG A 21 -6.19 -8.92 -5.10
CA ARG A 21 -6.19 -7.45 -5.21
C ARG A 21 -7.43 -6.97 -5.92
N VAL A 22 -8.07 -5.95 -5.37
CA VAL A 22 -9.22 -5.25 -5.97
C VAL A 22 -8.90 -3.77 -5.97
N LEU A 23 -9.22 -3.08 -7.07
CA LEU A 23 -9.12 -1.64 -7.19
C LEU A 23 -10.52 -1.09 -7.44
N LEU A 24 -10.99 -0.22 -6.54
CA LEU A 24 -12.26 0.48 -6.63
C LEU A 24 -11.96 1.95 -6.91
N VAL A 25 -12.41 2.45 -8.07
CA VAL A 25 -12.35 3.88 -8.37
C VAL A 25 -13.61 4.51 -7.78
N LEU A 26 -13.45 5.34 -6.75
CA LEU A 26 -14.54 5.94 -5.98
C LEU A 26 -14.27 7.43 -5.81
N ASP A 27 -15.20 8.28 -6.25
CA ASP A 27 -15.02 9.73 -6.28
C ASP A 27 -13.71 10.13 -6.98
N GLN A 28 -12.85 10.92 -6.35
CA GLN A 28 -11.52 11.33 -6.83
C GLN A 28 -10.40 10.47 -6.23
N GLY A 29 -10.69 9.22 -5.88
CA GLY A 29 -9.71 8.33 -5.27
C GLY A 29 -9.77 6.90 -5.79
N VAL A 30 -8.74 6.13 -5.46
CA VAL A 30 -8.72 4.69 -5.68
C VAL A 30 -8.60 4.00 -4.33
N VAL A 31 -9.61 3.19 -3.97
CA VAL A 31 -9.53 2.30 -2.82
C VAL A 31 -9.05 0.94 -3.31
N GLU A 32 -7.85 0.58 -2.87
CA GLU A 32 -7.21 -0.70 -3.13
C GLU A 32 -7.42 -1.64 -1.95
N LEU A 33 -7.91 -2.85 -2.23
CA LEU A 33 -8.13 -3.90 -1.26
C LEU A 33 -7.19 -5.06 -1.58
N ASN A 34 -6.30 -5.41 -0.66
CA ASN A 34 -5.41 -6.56 -0.75
C ASN A 34 -5.75 -7.58 0.32
N SER A 35 -5.76 -8.86 -0.04
CA SER A 35 -5.85 -9.98 0.88
C SER A 35 -4.78 -11.00 0.53
N VAL A 36 -4.02 -11.43 1.53
CA VAL A 36 -2.92 -12.39 1.37
C VAL A 36 -3.08 -13.49 2.41
N GLU A 37 -3.11 -14.75 1.99
CA GLU A 37 -2.85 -15.92 2.84
C GLU A 37 -1.39 -16.34 2.66
N ASN A 38 -0.65 -16.36 3.75
CA ASN A 38 0.79 -16.59 3.82
C ASN A 38 1.12 -17.72 4.82
N PRO A 39 0.80 -18.98 4.48
CA PRO A 39 0.83 -20.09 5.44
C PRO A 39 2.22 -20.33 6.05
N TYR A 40 3.28 -19.97 5.33
CA TYR A 40 4.67 -20.15 5.72
C TYR A 40 5.30 -18.93 6.40
N GLN A 41 4.53 -17.85 6.65
CA GLN A 41 5.02 -16.62 7.31
C GLN A 41 6.26 -16.03 6.61
N GLN A 42 6.27 -16.11 5.29
CA GLN A 42 7.31 -15.50 4.47
C GLN A 42 7.20 -13.97 4.56
N GLN A 43 8.26 -13.27 4.16
CA GLN A 43 8.22 -11.82 4.08
C GLN A 43 7.22 -11.40 3.00
N LEU A 44 6.20 -10.65 3.40
CA LEU A 44 5.27 -9.95 2.52
C LEU A 44 5.74 -8.50 2.40
N ASP A 45 5.95 -8.03 1.18
CA ASP A 45 6.34 -6.66 0.88
C ASP A 45 5.38 -6.09 -0.19
N LEU A 46 4.35 -5.37 0.25
CA LEU A 46 3.46 -4.63 -0.67
C LEU A 46 4.12 -3.29 -1.00
N THR A 47 4.52 -3.12 -2.26
CA THR A 47 5.42 -2.03 -2.68
C THR A 47 4.68 -0.98 -3.51
N TYR A 48 4.91 0.28 -3.18
CA TYR A 48 4.42 1.46 -3.88
C TYR A 48 5.59 2.29 -4.38
N HIS A 49 5.45 2.82 -5.60
CA HIS A 49 6.40 3.74 -6.21
C HIS A 49 5.68 5.03 -6.56
N VAL A 50 6.18 6.15 -6.03
CA VAL A 50 5.65 7.48 -6.31
C VAL A 50 6.76 8.31 -6.94
N ARG A 51 6.43 9.03 -8.02
CA ARG A 51 7.33 10.05 -8.58
C ARG A 51 7.16 11.34 -7.77
N GLY A 52 7.82 11.37 -6.62
CA GLY A 52 7.76 12.47 -5.67
C GLY A 52 8.74 12.26 -4.53
N GLU A 53 8.67 13.13 -3.54
CA GLU A 53 9.48 13.08 -2.32
C GLU A 53 8.56 12.79 -1.14
N HIS A 54 8.93 11.84 -0.27
CA HIS A 54 8.15 11.58 0.94
C HIS A 54 8.22 12.78 1.89
N ASP A 55 7.07 13.20 2.42
CA ASP A 55 6.98 14.10 3.58
C ASP A 55 6.80 13.26 4.85
N LEU A 56 7.93 12.89 5.46
CA LEU A 56 7.98 11.97 6.59
C LEU A 56 8.11 12.72 7.92
N ASP A 57 7.25 12.37 8.87
CA ASP A 57 7.28 12.90 10.23
C ASP A 57 8.43 12.33 11.10
N ALA A 58 8.52 12.81 12.35
CA ALA A 58 9.54 12.40 13.30
C ALA A 58 9.42 10.94 13.81
N ASN A 59 8.33 10.23 13.50
CA ASN A 59 8.15 8.82 13.89
C ASN A 59 8.94 7.86 13.00
N TRP A 60 9.50 8.36 11.89
CA TRP A 60 10.37 7.60 11.00
C TRP A 60 11.82 7.59 11.47
N GLN A 61 12.40 6.39 11.55
CA GLN A 61 13.76 6.17 12.01
C GLN A 61 14.66 5.75 10.86
N GLU A 62 15.83 6.36 10.74
CA GLU A 62 16.85 5.90 9.79
C GLU A 62 17.28 4.47 10.12
N VAL A 63 17.41 3.66 9.09
CA VAL A 63 17.85 2.26 9.21
C VAL A 63 18.77 1.91 8.05
N ALA A 64 19.66 0.93 8.24
CA ALA A 64 20.33 0.31 7.11
C ALA A 64 19.30 -0.41 6.23
N ASN A 65 19.45 -0.34 4.90
CA ASN A 65 18.52 -0.97 3.97
C ASN A 65 18.42 -2.49 4.24
N PRO A 66 17.26 -3.00 4.69
CA PRO A 66 17.10 -4.42 5.03
C PRO A 66 16.80 -5.29 3.80
N LEU A 67 16.63 -4.69 2.62
CA LEU A 67 16.24 -5.39 1.40
C LEU A 67 17.45 -5.99 0.70
N THR A 68 17.20 -7.10 0.02
CA THR A 68 18.20 -7.79 -0.81
C THR A 68 17.80 -7.74 -2.28
N GLY A 69 18.63 -8.28 -3.16
CA GLY A 69 18.33 -8.35 -4.59
C GLY A 69 18.24 -6.96 -5.24
N PRO A 70 17.31 -6.73 -6.19
CA PRO A 70 17.21 -5.47 -6.93
C PRO A 70 17.01 -4.24 -6.05
N LEU A 71 16.35 -4.38 -4.89
CA LEU A 71 16.08 -3.29 -3.96
C LEU A 71 17.21 -3.04 -2.95
N ALA A 72 18.30 -3.82 -2.97
CA ALA A 72 19.49 -3.54 -2.16
C ALA A 72 20.12 -2.17 -2.48
N ARG A 73 19.83 -1.62 -3.67
CA ARG A 73 20.29 -0.28 -4.10
C ARG A 73 19.45 0.87 -3.55
N MET A 74 18.37 0.59 -2.82
CA MET A 74 17.56 1.63 -2.19
C MET A 74 18.38 2.38 -1.14
N THR A 75 18.31 3.70 -1.18
CA THR A 75 19.06 4.62 -0.29
C THR A 75 18.11 5.41 0.59
N ASN A 76 18.67 6.13 1.57
CA ASN A 76 17.94 6.97 2.53
C ASN A 76 16.77 6.22 3.19
N THR A 77 17.04 4.97 3.58
CA THR A 77 16.01 4.07 4.08
C THR A 77 15.57 4.45 5.48
N LYS A 78 14.26 4.57 5.67
CA LYS A 78 13.65 4.84 6.98
C LYS A 78 12.56 3.82 7.27
N ILE A 79 12.36 3.52 8.55
CA ILE A 79 11.35 2.58 8.99
C ILE A 79 10.46 3.21 10.05
N ARG A 80 9.18 2.85 10.05
CA ARG A 80 8.22 3.18 11.08
C ARG A 80 7.39 1.94 11.39
N LYS A 81 7.09 1.72 12.68
CA LYS A 81 6.08 0.72 13.06
C LYS A 81 4.73 1.18 12.52
N HIS A 82 4.07 0.33 11.74
CA HIS A 82 2.76 0.65 11.22
C HIS A 82 1.72 0.58 12.35
N GLU A 83 0.92 1.62 12.46
CA GLU A 83 -0.29 1.62 13.29
C GLU A 83 -1.42 0.94 12.52
N LEU A 84 -2.64 0.95 13.06
CA LEU A 84 -3.79 0.37 12.37
C LEU A 84 -4.08 1.09 11.04
N LEU A 85 -3.94 2.41 11.02
CA LEU A 85 -4.07 3.28 9.85
C LEU A 85 -2.90 4.27 9.86
N THR A 86 -2.26 4.52 8.72
CA THR A 86 -1.18 5.50 8.59
C THR A 86 -1.33 6.27 7.29
N GLU A 87 -1.22 7.59 7.38
CA GLU A 87 -1.18 8.48 6.23
C GLU A 87 0.26 8.69 5.76
N LEU A 88 0.44 8.73 4.45
CA LEU A 88 1.69 9.01 3.77
C LEU A 88 1.46 10.15 2.78
N ASN A 89 2.31 11.16 2.86
CA ASN A 89 2.24 12.32 1.99
C ASN A 89 3.49 12.37 1.11
N TYR A 90 3.30 12.81 -0.12
CA TYR A 90 4.36 12.94 -1.11
C TYR A 90 4.27 14.30 -1.78
N HIS A 91 5.39 15.02 -1.77
CA HIS A 91 5.52 16.22 -2.56
C HIS A 91 5.77 15.85 -4.03
N ILE A 92 4.91 16.35 -4.93
CA ILE A 92 5.04 16.16 -6.37
C ILE A 92 5.55 17.45 -7.00
N LEU A 93 6.66 17.36 -7.73
CA LEU A 93 7.24 18.53 -8.38
C LEU A 93 6.28 19.09 -9.44
N ASP A 94 5.94 20.38 -9.31
CA ASP A 94 5.07 21.13 -10.22
C ASP A 94 3.62 20.61 -10.33
N ASP A 95 3.16 19.84 -9.33
CA ASP A 95 1.79 19.29 -9.27
C ASP A 95 1.23 19.34 -7.83
N ALA A 96 -0.01 18.90 -7.63
CA ALA A 96 -0.59 18.72 -6.31
C ALA A 96 0.13 17.59 -5.54
N ASP A 97 0.26 17.76 -4.22
CA ASP A 97 0.79 16.72 -3.35
C ASP A 97 -0.10 15.48 -3.42
N PHE A 98 0.52 14.29 -3.34
CA PHE A 98 -0.17 13.02 -3.36
C PHE A 98 -0.25 12.44 -1.96
N GLN A 99 -1.41 11.92 -1.58
CA GLN A 99 -1.63 11.30 -0.27
C GLN A 99 -2.09 9.84 -0.42
N GLN A 100 -1.58 8.99 0.47
CA GLN A 100 -2.06 7.63 0.64
C GLN A 100 -2.45 7.39 2.10
N SER A 101 -3.54 6.68 2.33
CA SER A 101 -3.87 6.14 3.65
C SER A 101 -3.78 4.62 3.59
N ILE A 102 -2.98 4.02 4.46
CA ILE A 102 -2.76 2.57 4.50
C ILE A 102 -3.31 2.03 5.80
N TRP A 103 -4.17 1.03 5.72
CA TRP A 103 -4.66 0.24 6.85
C TRP A 103 -4.24 -1.21 6.71
N THR A 104 -3.98 -1.87 7.82
CA THR A 104 -3.69 -3.31 7.85
C THR A 104 -4.45 -4.04 8.95
N SER A 105 -4.85 -5.29 8.69
CA SER A 105 -5.53 -6.12 9.68
C SER A 105 -4.62 -6.70 10.76
N GLU A 106 -3.32 -6.74 10.50
CA GLU A 106 -2.30 -7.33 11.35
C GLU A 106 -1.09 -6.38 11.45
N PRO A 107 -0.29 -6.44 12.53
CA PRO A 107 0.89 -5.61 12.66
C PRO A 107 1.82 -5.70 11.44
N ALA A 108 2.27 -4.53 10.99
CA ALA A 108 3.21 -4.38 9.89
C ALA A 108 4.26 -3.30 10.21
N GLU A 109 5.25 -3.18 9.33
CA GLU A 109 6.21 -2.09 9.29
C GLU A 109 6.08 -1.34 7.97
N LEU A 110 6.24 -0.02 8.00
CA LEU A 110 6.42 0.76 6.79
C LEU A 110 7.91 1.02 6.61
N LEU A 111 8.44 0.63 5.45
CA LEU A 111 9.80 0.96 5.03
C LEU A 111 9.72 1.94 3.87
N SER A 112 10.40 3.07 3.99
CA SER A 112 10.56 4.04 2.91
C SER A 112 12.00 4.11 2.45
N GLY A 113 12.20 4.58 1.23
CA GLY A 113 13.52 4.86 0.67
C GLY A 113 13.42 5.35 -0.76
N TYR A 114 14.58 5.51 -1.40
CA TYR A 114 14.65 6.00 -2.77
C TYR A 114 15.48 5.06 -3.63
N ALA A 115 15.01 4.77 -4.83
CA ALA A 115 15.78 4.03 -5.83
C ALA A 115 15.57 4.63 -7.22
N PRO A 116 16.51 4.42 -8.16
CA PRO A 116 16.44 5.01 -9.49
C PRO A 116 15.16 4.61 -10.26
N ASP A 117 14.59 5.56 -11.00
CA ASP A 117 13.53 5.34 -12.01
C ASP A 117 14.09 4.49 -13.19
N ASN A 118 13.23 4.06 -14.11
CA ASN A 118 13.61 3.35 -15.32
C ASN A 118 13.04 4.05 -16.58
N PRO A 119 13.84 4.82 -17.34
CA PRO A 119 15.29 5.00 -17.21
C PRO A 119 15.70 5.80 -15.97
N ALA A 120 16.95 5.62 -15.51
CA ALA A 120 17.48 6.20 -14.28
C ALA A 120 17.81 7.71 -14.42
N THR A 121 16.80 8.51 -14.75
CA THR A 121 16.91 9.98 -14.87
C THR A 121 16.58 10.70 -13.56
N SER A 122 15.87 10.02 -12.65
CA SER A 122 15.49 10.52 -11.33
C SER A 122 15.38 9.36 -10.34
N TYR A 123 15.12 9.67 -9.07
CA TYR A 123 14.75 8.69 -8.05
C TYR A 123 13.22 8.65 -7.88
N LEU A 124 12.69 7.48 -7.58
CA LEU A 124 11.32 7.29 -7.12
C LEU A 124 11.31 7.15 -5.60
N ALA A 125 10.25 7.64 -4.96
CA ALA A 125 9.90 7.33 -3.59
C ALA A 125 9.33 5.91 -3.52
N TYR A 126 9.98 5.04 -2.76
CA TYR A 126 9.53 3.68 -2.47
C TYR A 126 8.91 3.65 -1.09
N THR A 127 7.71 3.08 -0.98
CA THR A 127 7.09 2.71 0.29
C THR A 127 6.73 1.23 0.24
N LEU A 128 7.13 0.47 1.25
CA LEU A 128 6.80 -0.94 1.41
C LEU A 128 6.01 -1.13 2.70
N VAL A 129 4.86 -1.80 2.61
CA VAL A 129 4.16 -2.39 3.76
C VAL A 129 4.70 -3.79 3.96
N ARG A 130 5.32 -4.02 5.12
CA ARG A 130 6.13 -5.21 5.40
C ARG A 130 5.53 -6.01 6.54
N SER A 131 5.28 -7.30 6.32
CA SER A 131 4.76 -8.19 7.37
C SER A 131 5.17 -9.64 7.16
N LYS A 132 5.11 -10.44 8.22
CA LYS A 132 5.24 -11.92 8.20
C LYS A 132 4.00 -12.61 8.77
N ALA A 133 2.88 -11.89 8.84
CA ALA A 133 1.62 -12.44 9.30
C ALA A 133 1.19 -13.63 8.42
N LYS A 134 0.47 -14.59 9.02
CA LYS A 134 -0.06 -15.75 8.30
C LYS A 134 -1.20 -15.39 7.35
N SER A 135 -1.90 -14.31 7.63
CA SER A 135 -2.86 -13.67 6.76
C SER A 135 -2.70 -12.16 6.94
N LEU A 136 -2.83 -11.39 5.85
CA LEU A 136 -2.75 -9.94 5.89
C LEU A 136 -3.79 -9.37 4.94
N ASN A 137 -4.70 -8.57 5.48
CA ASN A 137 -5.55 -7.70 4.68
C ASN A 137 -5.02 -6.27 4.76
N CYS A 138 -5.06 -5.56 3.65
CA CYS A 138 -4.61 -4.19 3.54
C CYS A 138 -5.60 -3.39 2.71
N VAL A 139 -6.01 -2.24 3.23
CA VAL A 139 -6.82 -1.25 2.52
C VAL A 139 -5.94 -0.05 2.28
N VAL A 140 -5.81 0.38 1.02
CA VAL A 140 -5.07 1.59 0.67
C VAL A 140 -5.97 2.55 -0.08
N LEU A 141 -6.17 3.73 0.48
CA LEU A 141 -6.74 4.85 -0.26
C LEU A 141 -5.59 5.57 -0.95
N HIS A 142 -5.67 5.68 -2.27
CA HIS A 142 -4.87 6.60 -3.08
C HIS A 142 -5.74 7.83 -3.35
N ASP A 143 -5.41 8.95 -2.73
CA ASP A 143 -6.12 10.21 -2.92
C ASP A 143 -5.62 10.87 -4.22
N LEU A 144 -6.49 10.98 -5.21
CA LEU A 144 -6.19 11.64 -6.49
C LEU A 144 -6.89 13.01 -6.59
N SER A 145 -7.45 13.51 -5.48
CA SER A 145 -8.06 14.83 -5.43
C SER A 145 -6.98 15.91 -5.45
N CYS A 146 -7.23 17.00 -6.17
CA CYS A 146 -6.30 18.14 -6.22
C CYS A 146 -6.64 19.22 -5.18
N GLU A 147 -7.89 19.28 -4.73
CA GLU A 147 -8.40 20.38 -3.90
C GLU A 147 -9.10 19.90 -2.61
N SER A 148 -9.43 18.61 -2.49
CA SER A 148 -10.32 18.12 -1.43
C SER A 148 -9.87 16.77 -0.90
N SER A 149 -9.08 16.79 0.18
CA SER A 149 -8.53 15.58 0.80
C SER A 149 -9.62 14.52 1.05
N LEU A 150 -9.38 13.33 0.50
CA LEU A 150 -10.15 12.14 0.76
C LEU A 150 -9.59 11.43 1.99
N GLN A 151 -10.48 11.00 2.87
CA GLN A 151 -10.11 10.20 4.03
C GLN A 151 -10.88 8.88 4.03
N ILE A 152 -10.25 7.86 4.61
CA ILE A 152 -10.89 6.56 4.82
C ILE A 152 -10.91 6.22 6.31
N SER A 153 -12.05 5.74 6.79
CA SER A 153 -12.25 5.35 8.19
C SER A 153 -13.15 4.13 8.32
N ASP A 154 -13.36 3.68 9.57
CA ASP A 154 -14.31 2.61 9.94
C ASP A 154 -14.11 1.32 9.12
N ILE A 155 -12.84 0.98 8.90
CA ILE A 155 -12.45 -0.18 8.10
C ILE A 155 -12.69 -1.44 8.91
N GLU A 156 -13.58 -2.29 8.42
CA GLU A 156 -13.81 -3.63 8.96
C GLU A 156 -13.62 -4.65 7.85
N TRP A 157 -12.80 -5.66 8.12
CA TRP A 157 -12.55 -6.75 7.20
C TRP A 157 -12.94 -8.07 7.85
N GLN A 158 -13.98 -8.72 7.32
CA GLN A 158 -14.51 -9.97 7.83
C GLN A 158 -14.60 -11.00 6.71
N HIS A 159 -13.72 -12.00 6.76
CA HIS A 159 -13.64 -13.05 5.73
C HIS A 159 -13.53 -12.47 4.31
N ASN A 160 -14.60 -12.57 3.52
CA ASN A 160 -14.67 -12.12 2.14
C ASN A 160 -15.38 -10.77 1.99
N GLN A 161 -15.66 -10.06 3.09
CA GLN A 161 -16.34 -8.77 3.04
C GLN A 161 -15.48 -7.69 3.67
N VAL A 162 -15.47 -6.53 3.02
CA VAL A 162 -14.78 -5.34 3.48
C VAL A 162 -15.79 -4.20 3.54
N SER A 163 -15.89 -3.54 4.68
CA SER A 163 -16.62 -2.28 4.79
C SER A 163 -15.69 -1.16 5.20
N PHE A 164 -15.96 0.04 4.70
CA PHE A 164 -15.20 1.24 5.00
C PHE A 164 -16.05 2.49 4.75
N THR A 165 -15.71 3.58 5.41
CA THR A 165 -16.27 4.91 5.17
C THR A 165 -15.29 5.71 4.34
N LEU A 166 -15.74 6.25 3.21
CA LEU A 166 -15.01 7.29 2.49
C LEU A 166 -15.57 8.66 2.90
N ILE A 167 -14.69 9.60 3.23
CA ILE A 167 -15.04 10.96 3.62
C ILE A 167 -14.49 11.91 2.55
N SER A 168 -15.37 12.66 1.90
CA SER A 168 -15.04 13.65 0.86
C SER A 168 -15.74 14.95 1.18
N GLN A 169 -15.00 16.04 1.35
CA GLN A 169 -15.53 17.36 1.73
C GLN A 169 -16.44 17.35 2.98
N GLY A 170 -16.22 16.41 3.90
CA GLY A 170 -17.03 16.21 5.09
C GLY A 170 -18.28 15.34 4.90
N GLU A 171 -18.64 15.00 3.65
CA GLU A 171 -19.67 14.01 3.36
C GLU A 171 -19.11 12.60 3.57
N LYS A 172 -19.88 11.76 4.27
CA LYS A 172 -19.50 10.38 4.58
C LYS A 172 -20.32 9.42 3.72
N THR A 173 -19.62 8.54 3.01
CA THR A 173 -20.25 7.47 2.24
C THR A 173 -19.74 6.13 2.74
N HIS A 174 -20.66 5.27 3.18
CA HIS A 174 -20.32 3.93 3.66
C HIS A 174 -20.39 2.92 2.52
N TYR A 175 -19.31 2.19 2.32
CA TYR A 175 -19.19 1.16 1.31
C TYR A 175 -19.06 -0.22 1.94
N ARG A 176 -19.63 -1.21 1.26
CA ARG A 176 -19.38 -2.62 1.53
C ARG A 176 -19.04 -3.34 0.23
N TYR A 177 -17.91 -4.01 0.20
CA TYR A 177 -17.45 -4.81 -0.92
C TYR A 177 -17.41 -6.29 -0.54
N ASP A 178 -18.07 -7.14 -1.33
CA ASP A 178 -17.99 -8.59 -1.20
C ASP A 178 -17.03 -9.15 -2.25
N LEU A 179 -15.93 -9.74 -1.77
CA LEU A 179 -14.89 -10.35 -2.58
C LEU A 179 -15.45 -11.55 -3.36
N ASN A 180 -16.39 -12.34 -2.85
CA ASN A 180 -16.91 -13.49 -3.61
C ASN A 180 -17.79 -13.08 -4.78
N SER A 181 -18.73 -12.15 -4.55
CA SER A 181 -19.65 -11.69 -5.61
C SER A 181 -19.10 -10.55 -6.44
N CYS A 182 -17.96 -9.96 -6.04
CA CYS A 182 -17.39 -8.75 -6.61
C CYS A 182 -18.38 -7.57 -6.62
N CYS A 183 -19.29 -7.53 -5.65
CA CYS A 183 -20.34 -6.52 -5.57
C CYS A 183 -19.92 -5.41 -4.61
N LEU A 184 -20.08 -4.16 -5.04
CA LEU A 184 -19.95 -2.97 -4.21
C LEU A 184 -21.34 -2.43 -3.91
N GLU A 185 -21.65 -2.27 -2.63
CA GLU A 185 -22.91 -1.74 -2.14
C GLU A 185 -22.67 -0.46 -1.36
N LEU A 186 -23.59 0.49 -1.53
CA LEU A 186 -23.70 1.66 -0.66
C LEU A 186 -24.50 1.26 0.57
N SER A 187 -23.91 1.44 1.73
CA SER A 187 -24.56 1.17 3.02
C SER A 187 -25.24 2.47 3.47
N CYS A 188 -26.53 2.42 3.80
CA CYS A 188 -27.25 3.55 4.39
C CYS A 188 -26.99 3.68 5.89
#